data_AF-A0A959YI30-F1
#
_entry.id   AF-A0A959YI30-F1
#
_cell.length_a   1.000
_cell.length_b   1.000
_cell.length_c   1.000
_cell.angle_alpha   90.00
_cell.angle_beta   90.00
_cell.angle_gamma   90.00
#
_symmetry.space_group_name_H-M   'P 1'
#
loop_
_entity.id
_entity.type
_entity.pdbx_description
1 polymer ?
#
loop_
_entity_poly.entity_id
_entity_poly.type
_entity_poly.pdbx_seq_one_letter_code
_entity_poly.pdbx_strand_id
1 'polypeptide(L)'
;MLRLTSLVLPLLAVASTLTAQRTIWNLKAITTDGGTLDVKAFAPDGTRHDVKAVVMGDPHLLDVKALDGDAMRPVKMLMSDEAFAPVKAIGADGTIWDVKALGKDGQKLDVKGVARSGRIFHIKAIDPQGHLLAIKALSSEGHVYDVKGVKLLDRPLEMELNGVQVAAHIKALPQVGGAEEDIIWHIKAIGTDGHLIDVKCRDSAGKWAPVKAFVHDGNAQLMDVKALVDGHMLPIKVLPGSGAIKDVKAIGKDGLHDIKAILPDGSILDVKAVARDGAILHIKAIGKDGTQLGIKAIAPNGSLRDVKGVAIEGSEGLVEGTPIEAHLKALPQLP
;
A
#
# COMPACT_ATOMS: atom_id res chain seq x y z
N MET A 1 -32.01 -68.86 3.29
CA MET A 1 -31.09 -68.37 2.23
C MET A 1 -31.66 -67.07 1.67
N LEU A 2 -31.14 -65.93 2.12
CA LEU A 2 -31.61 -64.58 1.76
C LEU A 2 -31.04 -64.18 0.39
N ARG A 3 -31.89 -63.70 -0.54
CA ARG A 3 -31.47 -63.10 -1.81
C ARG A 3 -31.08 -61.63 -1.58
N LEU A 4 -29.85 -61.25 -1.89
CA LEU A 4 -29.42 -59.85 -1.97
C LEU A 4 -29.92 -59.23 -3.29
N THR A 5 -30.75 -58.20 -3.18
CA THR A 5 -31.05 -57.26 -4.27
C THR A 5 -29.98 -56.17 -4.30
N SER A 6 -29.31 -56.03 -5.46
CA SER A 6 -28.31 -54.99 -5.71
C SER A 6 -29.01 -53.65 -5.96
N LEU A 7 -28.71 -52.65 -5.13
CA LEU A 7 -29.13 -51.26 -5.32
C LEU A 7 -27.97 -50.50 -5.99
N VAL A 8 -28.16 -50.08 -7.24
CA VAL A 8 -27.20 -49.21 -7.94
C VAL A 8 -27.57 -47.76 -7.59
N LEU A 9 -26.68 -47.07 -6.86
CA LEU A 9 -26.77 -45.62 -6.62
C LEU A 9 -26.11 -44.88 -7.80
N PRO A 10 -26.74 -43.86 -8.41
CA PRO A 10 -26.06 -43.02 -9.39
C PRO A 10 -25.16 -42.01 -8.65
N LEU A 11 -23.87 -42.03 -8.98
CA LEU A 11 -22.89 -41.04 -8.50
C LEU A 11 -23.11 -39.75 -9.29
N LEU A 12 -23.76 -38.76 -8.67
CA LEU A 12 -23.88 -37.42 -9.23
C LEU A 12 -22.52 -36.71 -9.08
N ALA A 13 -21.78 -36.58 -10.17
CA ALA A 13 -20.54 -35.80 -10.19
C ALA A 13 -20.89 -34.31 -10.13
N VAL A 14 -20.73 -33.70 -8.94
CA VAL A 14 -20.75 -32.23 -8.80
C VAL A 14 -19.41 -31.72 -9.33
N ALA A 15 -19.42 -31.16 -10.54
CA ALA A 15 -18.27 -30.42 -11.06
C ALA A 15 -18.12 -29.12 -10.26
N SER A 16 -17.28 -29.14 -9.22
CA SER A 16 -16.84 -27.92 -8.55
C SER A 16 -15.92 -27.16 -9.50
N THR A 17 -16.43 -26.11 -10.13
CA THR A 17 -15.59 -25.11 -10.79
C THR A 17 -14.80 -24.38 -9.70
N LEU A 18 -13.52 -24.74 -9.56
CA LEU A 18 -12.55 -23.90 -8.85
C LEU A 18 -12.36 -22.61 -9.64
N THR A 19 -13.17 -21.59 -9.34
CA THR A 19 -12.79 -20.22 -9.65
C THR A 19 -11.58 -19.88 -8.79
N ALA A 20 -10.39 -19.89 -9.40
CA ALA A 20 -9.18 -19.39 -8.73
C ALA A 20 -9.48 -17.98 -8.21
N GLN A 21 -9.51 -17.82 -6.89
CA GLN A 21 -9.78 -16.55 -6.24
C GLN A 21 -8.65 -15.59 -6.61
N ARG A 22 -8.98 -14.58 -7.42
CA ARG A 22 -8.00 -13.61 -7.93
C ARG A 22 -7.71 -12.59 -6.84
N THR A 23 -6.46 -12.49 -6.40
CA THR A 23 -6.05 -11.43 -5.47
C THR A 23 -5.77 -10.14 -6.25
N ILE A 24 -6.46 -9.07 -5.87
CA ILE A 24 -6.43 -7.77 -6.55
C ILE A 24 -5.91 -6.72 -5.57
N TRP A 25 -4.93 -5.92 -6.01
CA TRP A 25 -4.35 -4.83 -5.25
C TRP A 25 -4.77 -3.49 -5.85
N ASN A 26 -5.01 -2.52 -4.98
CA ASN A 26 -5.45 -1.18 -5.37
C ASN A 26 -4.27 -0.40 -5.96
N LEU A 27 -4.44 0.23 -7.12
CA LEU A 27 -3.48 1.21 -7.62
C LEU A 27 -3.88 2.61 -7.16
N LYS A 28 -2.94 3.31 -6.52
CA LYS A 28 -3.12 4.67 -6.03
C LYS A 28 -1.93 5.54 -6.40
N ALA A 29 -2.17 6.82 -6.64
CA ALA A 29 -1.11 7.83 -6.60
C ALA A 29 -0.96 8.33 -5.16
N ILE A 30 0.26 8.38 -4.64
CA ILE A 30 0.55 8.89 -3.28
C ILE A 30 0.79 10.39 -3.36
N THR A 31 0.01 11.16 -2.60
CA THR A 31 0.15 12.62 -2.52
C THR A 31 1.23 12.99 -1.50
N THR A 32 1.81 14.19 -1.64
CA THR A 32 2.92 14.67 -0.81
C THR A 32 2.56 14.81 0.68
N ASP A 33 1.28 14.97 1.00
CA ASP A 33 0.72 14.99 2.37
C ASP A 33 0.46 13.58 2.95
N GLY A 34 0.87 12.53 2.24
CA GLY A 34 0.65 11.14 2.63
C GLY A 34 -0.79 10.66 2.46
N GLY A 35 -1.56 11.30 1.56
CA GLY A 35 -2.85 10.82 1.08
C GLY A 35 -2.73 9.97 -0.19
N THR A 36 -3.87 9.68 -0.80
CA THR A 36 -3.93 8.87 -2.05
C THR A 36 -4.98 9.41 -3.00
N LEU A 37 -4.70 9.27 -4.30
CA LEU A 37 -5.66 9.45 -5.38
C LEU A 37 -5.94 8.11 -6.08
N ASP A 38 -7.18 7.93 -6.51
CA ASP A 38 -7.61 6.76 -7.27
C ASP A 38 -6.98 6.74 -8.66
N VAL A 39 -6.44 5.61 -9.11
CA VAL A 39 -6.00 5.45 -10.51
C VAL A 39 -7.05 4.68 -11.29
N LYS A 40 -7.55 5.29 -12.38
CA LYS A 40 -8.62 4.74 -13.21
C LYS A 40 -8.26 4.83 -14.69
N ALA A 41 -8.83 3.96 -15.49
CA ALA A 41 -8.80 4.05 -16.94
C ALA A 41 -10.14 4.60 -17.45
N PHE A 42 -10.08 5.41 -18.50
CA PHE A 42 -11.24 6.03 -19.14
C PHE A 42 -11.27 5.63 -20.60
N ALA A 43 -12.31 4.90 -20.99
CA ALA A 43 -12.60 4.64 -22.40
C ALA A 43 -13.00 5.95 -23.11
N PRO A 44 -12.93 6.01 -24.47
CA PRO A 44 -13.25 7.23 -25.21
C PRO A 44 -14.67 7.77 -25.01
N ASP A 45 -15.63 6.90 -24.67
CA ASP A 45 -17.00 7.25 -24.32
C ASP A 45 -17.14 7.85 -22.90
N GLY A 46 -16.04 7.92 -22.15
CA GLY A 46 -15.99 8.40 -20.77
C GLY A 46 -16.22 7.33 -19.71
N THR A 47 -16.49 6.07 -20.11
CA THR A 47 -16.69 4.96 -19.17
C THR A 47 -15.44 4.75 -18.32
N ARG A 48 -15.65 4.63 -17.00
CA ARG A 48 -14.58 4.55 -16.00
C ARG A 48 -14.35 3.12 -15.56
N HIS A 49 -13.09 2.71 -15.55
CA HIS A 49 -12.64 1.38 -15.19
C HIS A 49 -11.60 1.42 -14.07
N ASP A 50 -11.71 0.46 -13.16
CA ASP A 50 -10.75 0.29 -12.08
C ASP A 50 -9.41 -0.19 -12.64
N VAL A 51 -8.32 0.47 -12.25
CA VAL A 51 -6.97 -0.03 -12.55
C VAL A 51 -6.41 -0.69 -11.31
N LYS A 52 -5.95 -1.92 -11.44
CA LYS A 52 -5.50 -2.75 -10.34
C LYS A 52 -4.24 -3.52 -10.71
N ALA A 53 -3.46 -3.90 -9.69
CA ALA A 53 -2.43 -4.92 -9.84
C ALA A 53 -3.05 -6.28 -9.53
N VAL A 54 -2.79 -7.25 -10.38
CA VAL A 54 -3.40 -8.59 -10.31
C VAL A 54 -2.31 -9.59 -10.01
N VAL A 55 -2.52 -10.35 -8.94
CA VAL A 55 -1.62 -11.45 -8.55
C VAL A 55 -2.01 -12.69 -9.33
N MET A 56 -1.17 -13.08 -10.28
CA MET A 56 -1.35 -14.27 -11.11
C MET A 56 -0.11 -15.15 -10.97
N GLY A 57 -0.11 -16.03 -9.97
CA GLY A 57 1.04 -16.88 -9.66
C GLY A 57 2.09 -16.14 -8.82
N ASP A 58 3.23 -15.79 -9.43
CA ASP A 58 4.38 -15.23 -8.73
C ASP A 58 4.09 -13.84 -8.12
N PRO A 59 4.15 -13.68 -6.78
CA PRO A 59 3.88 -12.40 -6.14
C PRO A 59 4.97 -11.36 -6.41
N HIS A 60 6.15 -11.71 -6.93
CA HIS A 60 7.25 -10.75 -7.10
C HIS A 60 7.08 -9.77 -8.28
N LEU A 61 6.19 -10.07 -9.22
CA LEU A 61 5.93 -9.20 -10.37
C LEU A 61 4.46 -9.25 -10.80
N LEU A 62 3.69 -8.27 -10.35
CA LEU A 62 2.26 -8.22 -10.58
C LEU A 62 1.93 -7.50 -11.88
N ASP A 63 0.89 -7.99 -12.55
CA ASP A 63 0.38 -7.43 -13.78
C ASP A 63 -0.56 -6.25 -13.48
N VAL A 64 -0.38 -5.11 -14.15
CA VAL A 64 -1.32 -3.97 -14.01
C VAL A 64 -2.36 -4.01 -15.13
N LYS A 65 -3.63 -4.00 -14.76
CA LYS A 65 -4.78 -4.15 -15.67
C LYS A 65 -5.86 -3.13 -15.36
N ALA A 66 -6.59 -2.70 -16.38
CA ALA A 66 -7.89 -2.07 -16.22
C ALA A 66 -8.98 -3.15 -16.26
N LEU A 67 -9.90 -3.10 -15.31
CA LEU A 67 -11.00 -4.06 -15.17
C LEU A 67 -12.22 -3.60 -15.97
N ASP A 68 -12.62 -4.41 -16.93
CA ASP A 68 -13.69 -4.14 -17.90
C ASP A 68 -14.70 -5.30 -17.87
N GLY A 69 -15.59 -5.27 -16.87
CA GLY A 69 -16.41 -6.43 -16.53
C GLY A 69 -15.53 -7.63 -16.16
N ASP A 70 -15.73 -8.75 -16.85
CA ASP A 70 -14.90 -9.96 -16.68
C ASP A 70 -13.57 -9.90 -17.44
N ALA A 71 -13.42 -8.93 -18.35
CA ALA A 71 -12.20 -8.74 -19.12
C ALA A 71 -11.16 -7.89 -18.36
N MET A 72 -9.89 -8.16 -18.65
CA MET A 72 -8.77 -7.38 -18.12
C MET A 72 -7.98 -6.78 -19.27
N ARG A 73 -8.06 -5.45 -19.39
CA ARG A 73 -7.32 -4.70 -20.42
C ARG A 73 -5.89 -4.46 -19.95
N PRO A 74 -4.87 -4.75 -20.77
CA PRO A 74 -3.49 -4.48 -20.41
C PRO A 74 -3.25 -2.98 -20.27
N VAL A 75 -2.57 -2.57 -19.20
CA VAL A 75 -2.02 -1.23 -19.05
C VAL A 75 -0.56 -1.25 -19.49
N LYS A 76 -0.20 -0.36 -20.43
CA LYS A 76 1.11 -0.32 -21.07
C LYS A 76 1.60 1.12 -21.18
N MET A 77 2.92 1.28 -21.27
CA MET A 77 3.53 2.54 -21.70
C MET A 77 3.68 2.48 -23.21
N LEU A 78 3.17 3.48 -23.92
CA LEU A 78 3.18 3.49 -25.39
C LEU A 78 4.44 4.18 -25.92
N MET A 79 4.78 3.89 -27.17
CA MET A 79 5.77 4.66 -27.91
C MET A 79 5.28 6.12 -28.06
N SER A 80 6.20 7.07 -27.89
CA SER A 80 5.90 8.50 -28.00
C SER A 80 7.18 9.30 -28.13
N ASP A 81 7.08 10.43 -28.84
CA ASP A 81 8.13 11.45 -28.94
C ASP A 81 7.91 12.61 -27.93
N GLU A 82 6.88 12.50 -27.07
CA GLU A 82 6.63 13.46 -25.99
C GLU A 82 7.73 13.38 -24.91
N ALA A 83 7.90 14.48 -24.15
CA ALA A 83 8.82 14.53 -23.02
C ALA A 83 8.56 13.43 -21.97
N PHE A 84 7.28 13.06 -21.76
CA PHE A 84 6.88 11.97 -20.88
C PHE A 84 6.00 10.96 -21.62
N ALA A 85 6.39 9.69 -21.57
CA ALA A 85 5.72 8.63 -22.30
C ALA A 85 4.32 8.35 -21.72
N PRO A 86 3.28 8.22 -22.56
CA PRO A 86 1.92 7.98 -22.09
C PRO A 86 1.76 6.57 -21.53
N VAL A 87 1.08 6.46 -20.38
CA VAL A 87 0.59 5.19 -19.84
C VAL A 87 -0.90 5.08 -20.13
N LYS A 88 -1.31 4.00 -20.80
CA LYS A 88 -2.69 3.80 -21.29
C LYS A 88 -3.14 2.37 -21.09
N ALA A 89 -4.45 2.17 -20.97
CA ALA A 89 -5.03 0.84 -21.17
C ALA A 89 -5.36 0.64 -22.67
N ILE A 90 -5.28 -0.60 -23.14
CA ILE A 90 -5.48 -0.94 -24.56
C ILE A 90 -6.68 -1.88 -24.68
N GLY A 91 -7.68 -1.47 -25.44
CA GLY A 91 -8.87 -2.26 -25.79
C GLY A 91 -8.54 -3.47 -26.67
N ALA A 92 -9.49 -4.40 -26.79
CA ALA A 92 -9.31 -5.60 -27.63
C ALA A 92 -9.14 -5.27 -29.13
N ASP A 93 -9.67 -4.13 -29.55
CA ASP A 93 -9.63 -3.57 -30.90
C ASP A 93 -8.47 -2.56 -31.10
N GLY A 94 -7.63 -2.36 -30.09
CA GLY A 94 -6.56 -1.36 -30.12
C GLY A 94 -6.99 0.03 -29.62
N THR A 95 -8.25 0.22 -29.23
CA THR A 95 -8.74 1.50 -28.69
C THR A 95 -7.93 1.91 -27.45
N ILE A 96 -7.47 3.16 -27.42
CA ILE A 96 -6.63 3.69 -26.34
C ILE A 96 -7.49 4.31 -25.25
N TRP A 97 -7.28 3.87 -24.01
CA TRP A 97 -7.98 4.37 -22.83
C TRP A 97 -7.03 5.17 -21.95
N ASP A 98 -7.50 6.32 -21.52
CA ASP A 98 -6.74 7.25 -20.69
C ASP A 98 -6.59 6.72 -19.27
N VAL A 99 -5.35 6.48 -18.82
CA VAL A 99 -5.09 6.17 -17.41
C VAL A 99 -4.79 7.47 -16.67
N LYS A 100 -5.60 7.78 -15.65
CA LYS A 100 -5.52 9.02 -14.88
C LYS A 100 -5.55 8.73 -13.38
N ALA A 101 -4.89 9.58 -12.59
CA ALA A 101 -5.16 9.67 -11.16
C ALA A 101 -6.25 10.73 -10.89
N LEU A 102 -7.16 10.46 -9.95
CA LEU A 102 -8.33 11.29 -9.69
C LEU A 102 -8.15 12.12 -8.42
N GLY A 103 -8.06 13.43 -8.59
CA GLY A 103 -8.14 14.42 -7.52
C GLY A 103 -9.48 14.36 -6.78
N LYS A 104 -9.52 14.90 -5.56
CA LYS A 104 -10.72 14.91 -4.71
C LYS A 104 -11.88 15.71 -5.31
N ASP A 105 -11.57 16.68 -6.16
CA ASP A 105 -12.49 17.53 -6.92
C ASP A 105 -12.88 16.95 -8.29
N GLY A 106 -12.43 15.73 -8.61
CA GLY A 106 -12.65 15.11 -9.92
C GLY A 106 -11.63 15.49 -10.98
N GLN A 107 -10.61 16.29 -10.63
CA GLN A 107 -9.49 16.60 -11.53
C GLN A 107 -8.79 15.30 -11.98
N LYS A 108 -8.50 15.22 -13.28
CA LYS A 108 -7.82 14.07 -13.88
C LYS A 108 -6.35 14.41 -14.11
N LEU A 109 -5.48 13.76 -13.35
CA LEU A 109 -4.02 13.89 -13.48
C LEU A 109 -3.48 12.86 -14.46
N ASP A 110 -2.57 13.28 -15.33
CA ASP A 110 -1.92 12.38 -16.29
C ASP A 110 -1.00 11.39 -15.57
N VAL A 111 -1.11 10.12 -15.95
CA VAL A 111 -0.15 9.07 -15.54
C VAL A 111 0.82 8.81 -16.69
N LYS A 112 2.11 9.02 -16.43
CA LYS A 112 3.16 8.99 -17.45
C LYS A 112 4.40 8.24 -16.97
N GLY A 113 5.20 7.76 -17.91
CA GLY A 113 6.60 7.39 -17.71
C GLY A 113 7.48 8.63 -17.77
N VAL A 114 8.10 9.00 -16.64
CA VAL A 114 8.76 10.31 -16.49
C VAL A 114 10.28 10.26 -16.36
N ALA A 115 10.84 9.10 -16.05
CA ALA A 115 12.27 8.89 -15.94
C ALA A 115 12.61 7.42 -16.23
N ARG A 116 13.86 7.16 -16.61
CA ARG A 116 14.35 5.82 -16.94
C ARG A 116 15.66 5.53 -16.21
N SER A 117 15.74 4.35 -15.63
CA SER A 117 16.92 3.79 -14.97
C SER A 117 17.15 2.38 -15.53
N GLY A 118 18.04 2.28 -16.54
CA GLY A 118 18.28 1.01 -17.25
C GLY A 118 17.03 0.49 -17.96
N ARG A 119 16.51 -0.65 -17.51
CA ARG A 119 15.29 -1.30 -18.04
C ARG A 119 14.01 -0.92 -17.29
N ILE A 120 14.10 -0.05 -16.29
CA ILE A 120 12.98 0.38 -15.45
C ILE A 120 12.61 1.83 -15.74
N PHE A 121 11.32 2.10 -15.86
CA PHE A 121 10.76 3.44 -15.99
C PHE A 121 9.98 3.81 -14.74
N HIS A 122 10.19 5.03 -14.25
CA HIS A 122 9.41 5.59 -13.16
C HIS A 122 8.05 6.03 -13.70
N ILE A 123 6.98 5.45 -13.14
CA ILE A 123 5.60 5.85 -13.46
C ILE A 123 5.11 6.78 -12.37
N LYS A 124 4.60 7.95 -12.79
CA LYS A 124 4.15 9.01 -11.90
C LYS A 124 2.82 9.58 -12.41
N ALA A 125 1.97 10.01 -11.48
CA ALA A 125 0.93 10.97 -11.80
C ALA A 125 1.53 12.39 -11.70
N ILE A 126 1.10 13.29 -12.57
CA ILE A 126 1.62 14.66 -12.63
C ILE A 126 0.48 15.60 -12.25
N ASP A 127 0.66 16.35 -11.15
CA ASP A 127 -0.32 17.35 -10.73
C ASP A 127 -0.19 18.66 -11.55
N PRO A 128 -1.16 19.59 -11.46
CA PRO A 128 -1.12 20.85 -12.22
C PRO A 128 0.08 21.75 -11.88
N GLN A 129 0.68 21.57 -10.71
CA GLN A 129 1.88 22.28 -10.27
C GLN A 129 3.17 21.60 -10.76
N GLY A 130 3.06 20.44 -11.43
CA GLY A 130 4.18 19.67 -11.97
C GLY A 130 4.81 18.69 -10.97
N HIS A 131 4.22 18.50 -9.78
CA HIS A 131 4.75 17.51 -8.83
C HIS A 131 4.51 16.08 -9.34
N LEU A 132 5.49 15.21 -9.08
CA LEU A 132 5.51 13.83 -9.54
C LEU A 132 5.09 12.85 -8.43
N LEU A 133 3.81 12.51 -8.43
CA LEU A 133 3.19 11.64 -7.44
C LEU A 133 3.49 10.16 -7.73
N ALA A 134 3.99 9.42 -6.73
CA ALA A 134 4.32 8.00 -6.90
C ALA A 134 3.07 7.15 -7.15
N ILE A 135 3.11 6.24 -8.13
CA ILE A 135 2.07 5.23 -8.29
C ILE A 135 2.47 3.96 -7.53
N LYS A 136 1.59 3.49 -6.65
CA LYS A 136 1.80 2.30 -5.82
C LYS A 136 0.66 1.32 -5.98
N ALA A 137 0.98 0.03 -5.89
CA ALA A 137 0.01 -1.03 -5.69
C ALA A 137 -0.07 -1.36 -4.19
N LEU A 138 -1.27 -1.37 -3.63
CA LEU A 138 -1.55 -1.54 -2.21
C LEU A 138 -2.47 -2.76 -2.00
N SER A 139 -2.00 -3.76 -1.27
CA SER A 139 -2.83 -4.88 -0.84
C SER A 139 -3.68 -4.52 0.37
N SER A 140 -4.78 -5.23 0.58
CA SER A 140 -5.62 -5.13 1.78
C SER A 140 -4.88 -5.53 3.07
N GLU A 141 -3.88 -6.41 2.97
CA GLU A 141 -3.03 -6.82 4.08
C GLU A 141 -1.95 -5.78 4.43
N GLY A 142 -1.81 -4.78 3.54
CA GLY A 142 -0.86 -3.69 3.66
C GLY A 142 0.46 -3.95 2.94
N HIS A 143 0.57 -4.90 2.02
CA HIS A 143 1.77 -4.99 1.17
C HIS A 143 1.77 -3.85 0.15
N VAL A 144 2.96 -3.29 -0.11
CA VAL A 144 3.08 -2.13 -0.99
C VAL A 144 4.19 -2.28 -2.00
N TYR A 145 3.81 -2.19 -3.27
CA TYR A 145 4.69 -2.34 -4.43
C TYR A 145 4.79 -1.04 -5.23
N ASP A 146 5.96 -0.83 -5.82
CA ASP A 146 6.20 0.20 -6.82
C ASP A 146 5.53 -0.18 -8.14
N VAL A 147 4.83 0.75 -8.77
CA VAL A 147 4.38 0.58 -10.15
C VAL A 147 5.40 1.21 -11.10
N LYS A 148 6.00 0.39 -11.96
CA LYS A 148 7.03 0.81 -12.91
C LYS A 148 6.70 0.35 -14.33
N GLY A 149 7.30 1.04 -15.30
CA GLY A 149 7.46 0.48 -16.64
C GLY A 149 8.64 -0.48 -16.64
N VAL A 150 8.47 -1.68 -17.17
CA VAL A 150 9.50 -2.72 -17.26
C VAL A 150 9.72 -3.04 -18.73
N LYS A 151 10.97 -2.89 -19.14
CA LYS A 151 11.43 -3.20 -20.48
C LYS A 151 12.20 -4.52 -20.48
N LEU A 152 11.88 -5.41 -21.41
CA LEU A 152 12.55 -6.70 -21.56
C LEU A 152 13.51 -6.69 -22.74
N LEU A 153 13.19 -5.91 -23.78
CA LEU A 153 14.02 -5.81 -24.98
C LEU A 153 14.91 -4.56 -24.98
N ASP A 154 16.04 -4.64 -25.68
CA ASP A 154 17.00 -3.52 -25.77
C ASP A 154 16.68 -2.53 -26.90
N ARG A 155 15.66 -2.81 -27.73
CA ARG A 155 15.16 -1.93 -28.79
C ARG A 155 14.02 -1.03 -28.29
N PRO A 156 13.76 0.15 -28.90
CA PRO A 156 12.70 1.06 -28.45
C PRO A 156 11.31 0.43 -28.39
N LEU A 157 10.87 -0.18 -29.50
CA LEU A 157 9.60 -0.91 -29.58
C LEU A 157 9.69 -2.23 -28.79
N GLU A 158 8.88 -2.36 -27.75
CA GLU A 158 8.77 -3.61 -26.98
C GLU A 158 7.95 -4.65 -27.75
N MET A 159 6.77 -4.25 -28.19
CA MET A 159 5.84 -5.07 -28.96
C MET A 159 4.81 -4.18 -29.66
N GLU A 160 4.09 -4.77 -30.62
CA GLU A 160 2.82 -4.23 -31.09
C GLU A 160 1.68 -5.06 -30.48
N LEU A 161 0.67 -4.39 -29.94
CA LEU A 161 -0.48 -5.03 -29.29
C LEU A 161 -1.76 -4.43 -29.86
N ASN A 162 -2.53 -5.22 -30.60
CA ASN A 162 -3.76 -4.77 -31.26
C ASN A 162 -3.54 -3.49 -32.11
N GLY A 163 -2.44 -3.43 -32.87
CA GLY A 163 -2.08 -2.25 -33.67
C GLY A 163 -1.43 -1.10 -32.89
N VAL A 164 -1.25 -1.24 -31.57
CA VAL A 164 -0.66 -0.20 -30.71
C VAL A 164 0.81 -0.51 -30.42
N GLN A 165 1.69 0.44 -30.69
CA GLN A 165 3.12 0.32 -30.39
C GLN A 165 3.40 0.56 -28.90
N VAL A 166 3.89 -0.47 -28.23
CA VAL A 166 4.19 -0.48 -26.79
C VAL A 166 5.69 -0.30 -26.58
N ALA A 167 6.06 0.63 -25.68
CA ALA A 167 7.44 0.91 -25.30
C ALA A 167 7.90 0.09 -24.08
N ALA A 168 6.99 -0.19 -23.15
CA ALA A 168 7.26 -1.01 -21.96
C ALA A 168 5.98 -1.60 -21.35
N HIS A 169 6.13 -2.66 -20.57
CA HIS A 169 5.05 -3.23 -19.77
C HIS A 169 4.87 -2.46 -18.46
N ILE A 170 3.64 -2.23 -18.00
CA ILE A 170 3.42 -1.71 -16.64
C ILE A 170 3.25 -2.86 -15.67
N LYS A 171 4.07 -2.87 -14.61
CA LYS A 171 4.12 -3.92 -13.58
C LYS A 171 4.18 -3.31 -12.20
N ALA A 172 3.66 -4.02 -11.20
CA ALA A 172 3.94 -3.72 -9.80
C ALA A 172 4.99 -4.69 -9.25
N LEU A 173 6.00 -4.18 -8.55
CA LEU A 173 7.14 -4.94 -8.04
C LEU A 173 7.54 -4.45 -6.64
N PRO A 174 8.24 -5.28 -5.83
CA PRO A 174 8.75 -4.87 -4.53
C PRO A 174 9.51 -3.55 -4.59
N GLN A 175 9.38 -2.76 -3.53
CA GLN A 175 10.09 -1.48 -3.43
C GLN A 175 11.58 -1.75 -3.24
N VAL A 176 12.41 -1.16 -4.11
CA VAL A 176 13.85 -1.09 -3.90
C VAL A 176 14.12 0.20 -3.13
N GLY A 177 14.70 0.10 -1.94
CA GLY A 177 14.98 1.27 -1.10
C GLY A 177 15.82 2.31 -1.85
N GLY A 178 15.29 3.52 -2.03
CA GLY A 178 16.04 4.65 -2.56
C GLY A 178 16.80 5.37 -1.44
N ALA A 179 17.78 6.21 -1.81
CA ALA A 179 18.34 7.19 -0.90
C ALA A 179 17.25 8.21 -0.53
N GLU A 180 16.97 8.35 0.76
CA GLU A 180 15.84 9.13 1.27
C GLU A 180 16.34 10.49 1.78
N GLU A 181 15.88 11.58 1.15
CA GLU A 181 16.19 12.96 1.56
C GLU A 181 15.14 13.54 2.53
N ASP A 182 14.07 12.79 2.83
CA ASP A 182 12.97 13.23 3.67
C ASP A 182 13.16 12.80 5.12
N ILE A 183 13.41 13.76 6.03
CA ILE A 183 13.67 13.49 7.45
C ILE A 183 12.40 13.12 8.26
N ILE A 184 11.20 13.42 7.76
CA ILE A 184 9.94 13.20 8.48
C ILE A 184 8.90 12.54 7.59
N TRP A 185 8.43 11.36 8.01
CA TRP A 185 7.48 10.53 7.27
C TRP A 185 6.13 10.49 7.97
N HIS A 186 5.04 10.44 7.20
CA HIS A 186 3.69 10.29 7.71
C HIS A 186 3.43 8.86 8.20
N ILE A 187 2.79 8.69 9.35
CA ILE A 187 2.24 7.37 9.72
C ILE A 187 0.78 7.28 9.31
N LYS A 188 0.44 6.24 8.55
CA LYS A 188 -0.91 5.99 8.04
C LYS A 188 -1.27 4.51 8.13
N ALA A 189 -2.54 4.20 8.33
CA ALA A 189 -3.07 2.87 8.09
C ALA A 189 -3.52 2.75 6.62
N ILE A 190 -3.43 1.56 6.03
CA ILE A 190 -3.90 1.28 4.67
C ILE A 190 -5.30 0.65 4.78
N GLY A 191 -6.31 1.36 4.29
CA GLY A 191 -7.66 0.84 4.14
C GLY A 191 -7.73 -0.30 3.13
N THR A 192 -8.77 -1.13 3.22
CA THR A 192 -8.97 -2.28 2.31
C THR A 192 -9.14 -1.87 0.84
N ASP A 193 -9.57 -0.63 0.61
CA ASP A 193 -9.67 0.02 -0.70
C ASP A 193 -8.38 0.75 -1.15
N GLY A 194 -7.32 0.67 -0.34
CA GLY A 194 -6.02 1.32 -0.56
C GLY A 194 -5.99 2.80 -0.16
N HIS A 195 -7.05 3.38 0.38
CA HIS A 195 -6.98 4.74 0.91
C HIS A 195 -6.21 4.79 2.22
N LEU A 196 -5.43 5.86 2.39
CA LEU A 196 -4.62 6.05 3.59
C LEU A 196 -5.43 6.75 4.69
N ILE A 197 -5.36 6.17 5.87
CA ILE A 197 -6.11 6.58 7.06
C ILE A 197 -5.12 7.20 8.04
N ASP A 198 -5.46 8.37 8.59
CA ASP A 198 -4.63 9.08 9.55
C ASP A 198 -4.40 8.24 10.80
N VAL A 199 -3.14 8.07 11.22
CA VAL A 199 -2.79 7.54 12.54
C VAL A 199 -2.32 8.70 13.42
N LYS A 200 -3.00 8.90 14.54
CA LYS A 200 -2.76 10.03 15.45
C LYS A 200 -2.69 9.56 16.89
N CYS A 201 -2.02 10.37 17.70
CA CYS A 201 -1.99 10.25 19.14
C CYS A 201 -3.11 11.10 19.73
N ARG A 202 -3.88 10.57 20.68
CA ARG A 202 -4.87 11.32 21.45
C ARG A 202 -4.29 11.62 22.82
N ASP A 203 -4.06 12.89 23.11
CA ASP A 203 -3.54 13.31 24.41
C ASP A 203 -4.60 13.19 25.52
N SER A 204 -4.18 13.47 26.76
CA SER A 204 -5.02 13.42 27.96
C SER A 204 -6.17 14.44 27.93
N ALA A 205 -6.03 15.54 27.19
CA ALA A 205 -7.06 16.54 26.95
C ALA A 205 -8.02 16.15 25.79
N GLY A 206 -7.76 15.04 25.12
CA GLY A 206 -8.56 14.52 24.01
C GLY A 206 -8.23 15.11 22.65
N LYS A 207 -7.19 15.93 22.53
CA LYS A 207 -6.72 16.55 21.29
C LYS A 207 -5.83 15.58 20.50
N TRP A 208 -5.88 15.74 19.18
CA TRP A 208 -5.16 14.88 18.25
C TRP A 208 -3.80 15.48 17.88
N ALA A 209 -2.75 14.72 18.14
CA ALA A 209 -1.38 15.00 17.79
C ALA A 209 -0.90 14.11 16.62
N PRO A 210 -0.06 14.62 15.72
CA PRO A 210 0.46 13.81 14.62
C PRO A 210 1.43 12.75 15.14
N VAL A 211 1.43 11.61 14.47
CA VAL A 211 2.44 10.56 14.63
C VAL A 211 3.29 10.51 13.38
N LYS A 212 4.61 10.53 13.57
CA LYS A 212 5.60 10.63 12.49
C LYS A 212 6.72 9.64 12.69
N ALA A 213 7.33 9.22 11.60
CA ALA A 213 8.62 8.55 11.65
C ALA A 213 9.75 9.48 11.24
N PHE A 214 10.91 9.32 11.85
CA PHE A 214 12.05 10.24 11.71
C PHE A 214 13.27 9.50 11.18
N VAL A 215 13.75 9.91 10.01
CA VAL A 215 15.04 9.47 9.47
C VAL A 215 16.14 10.20 10.24
N HIS A 216 17.07 9.45 10.80
CA HIS A 216 18.25 10.01 11.48
C HIS A 216 19.49 9.66 10.67
N ASP A 217 20.38 10.63 10.45
CA ASP A 217 21.66 10.46 9.77
C ASP A 217 21.56 9.78 8.38
N GLY A 218 20.47 10.05 7.65
CA GLY A 218 20.18 9.42 6.36
C GLY A 218 19.85 7.92 6.44
N ASN A 219 19.73 7.36 7.64
CA ASN A 219 19.39 5.96 7.86
C ASN A 219 17.88 5.73 7.93
N ALA A 220 17.34 5.26 6.83
CA ALA A 220 15.95 4.88 6.66
C ALA A 220 15.62 3.41 6.99
N GLN A 221 16.63 2.63 7.38
CA GLN A 221 16.46 1.19 7.62
C GLN A 221 15.75 0.91 8.95
N LEU A 222 15.90 1.80 9.92
CA LEU A 222 15.23 1.71 11.22
C LEU A 222 14.95 3.10 11.78
N MET A 223 13.74 3.59 11.56
CA MET A 223 13.31 4.92 11.97
C MET A 223 12.57 4.89 13.30
N ASP A 224 12.78 5.91 14.12
CA ASP A 224 11.98 6.16 15.30
C ASP A 224 10.58 6.62 14.91
N VAL A 225 9.54 6.04 15.54
CA VAL A 225 8.16 6.51 15.43
C VAL A 225 7.79 7.24 16.72
N LYS A 226 7.38 8.51 16.61
CA LYS A 226 7.07 9.36 17.76
C LYS A 226 5.75 10.12 17.55
N ALA A 227 5.08 10.42 18.65
CA ALA A 227 3.94 11.34 18.67
C ALA A 227 4.43 12.77 19.00
N LEU A 228 3.89 13.78 18.34
CA LEU A 228 4.25 15.18 18.58
C LEU A 228 3.14 15.85 19.42
N VAL A 229 3.23 15.69 20.74
CA VAL A 229 2.22 16.18 21.70
C VAL A 229 2.75 17.46 22.35
N ASP A 230 2.02 18.57 22.18
CA ASP A 230 2.33 19.88 22.78
C ASP A 230 3.79 20.33 22.67
N GLY A 231 4.38 20.15 21.47
CA GLY A 231 5.76 20.53 21.17
C GLY A 231 6.82 19.52 21.61
N HIS A 232 6.41 18.42 22.27
CA HIS A 232 7.29 17.34 22.68
C HIS A 232 7.16 16.11 21.77
N MET A 233 8.28 15.44 21.52
CA MET A 233 8.29 14.16 20.81
C MET A 233 8.22 13.01 21.82
N LEU A 234 7.05 12.41 21.94
CA LEU A 234 6.83 11.28 22.83
C LEU A 234 7.19 9.96 22.16
N PRO A 235 7.97 9.08 22.82
CA PRO A 235 8.22 7.73 22.33
C PRO A 235 6.94 6.92 22.27
N ILE A 236 6.74 6.16 21.19
CA ILE A 236 5.64 5.20 21.09
C ILE A 236 6.18 3.79 21.30
N LYS A 237 5.50 3.03 22.15
CA LYS A 237 5.96 1.71 22.63
C LYS A 237 4.83 0.71 22.61
N VAL A 238 5.21 -0.56 22.47
CA VAL A 238 4.32 -1.68 22.82
C VAL A 238 4.48 -1.94 24.31
N LEU A 239 3.37 -1.98 25.03
CA LEU A 239 3.34 -2.26 26.46
C LEU A 239 3.24 -3.77 26.73
N PRO A 240 3.82 -4.28 27.83
CA PRO A 240 3.66 -5.67 28.22
C PRO A 240 2.20 -5.99 28.57
N GLY A 241 1.79 -7.23 28.32
CA GLY A 241 0.45 -7.71 28.63
C GLY A 241 0.34 -9.23 28.46
N SER A 242 -0.63 -9.83 29.16
CA SER A 242 -0.88 -11.29 29.15
C SER A 242 -1.70 -11.77 27.96
N GLY A 243 -2.30 -10.86 27.18
CA GLY A 243 -3.10 -11.17 26.00
C GLY A 243 -2.27 -11.26 24.70
N ALA A 244 -2.85 -11.89 23.68
CA ALA A 244 -2.27 -11.96 22.33
C ALA A 244 -2.24 -10.60 21.61
N ILE A 245 -3.17 -9.70 21.96
CA ILE A 245 -3.19 -8.32 21.49
C ILE A 245 -2.64 -7.42 22.60
N LYS A 246 -1.68 -6.56 22.26
CA LYS A 246 -0.99 -5.68 23.20
C LYS A 246 -1.16 -4.20 22.85
N ASP A 247 -1.13 -3.38 23.89
CA ASP A 247 -1.34 -1.95 23.78
C ASP A 247 -0.14 -1.24 23.15
N VAL A 248 -0.44 -0.30 22.27
CA VAL A 248 0.52 0.63 21.68
C VAL A 248 0.19 2.03 22.17
N LYS A 249 1.11 2.66 22.88
CA LYS A 249 0.90 3.96 23.53
C LYS A 249 2.06 4.89 23.30
N ALA A 250 1.77 6.19 23.18
CA ALA A 250 2.79 7.21 23.42
C ALA A 250 2.96 7.38 24.94
N ILE A 251 4.20 7.56 25.38
CA ILE A 251 4.54 7.69 26.80
C ILE A 251 5.06 9.11 27.04
N GLY A 252 4.28 9.88 27.80
CA GLY A 252 4.63 11.22 28.27
C GLY A 252 4.87 11.25 29.78
N LYS A 253 5.38 12.36 30.28
CA LYS A 253 5.55 12.60 31.73
C LYS A 253 4.21 12.73 32.45
N ASP A 254 3.18 13.12 31.72
CA ASP A 254 1.79 13.25 32.18
C ASP A 254 0.98 11.95 32.00
N GLY A 255 1.59 10.90 31.44
CA GLY A 255 1.01 9.55 31.40
C GLY A 255 1.02 8.92 30.01
N LEU A 256 0.06 8.01 29.80
CA LEU A 256 -0.06 7.24 28.57
C LEU A 256 -1.11 7.84 27.65
N HIS A 257 -0.78 7.92 26.37
CA HIS A 257 -1.66 8.47 25.34
C HIS A 257 -1.98 7.42 24.28
N ASP A 258 -3.22 7.45 23.81
CA ASP A 258 -3.73 6.49 22.85
C ASP A 258 -3.21 6.75 21.44
N ILE A 259 -2.79 5.69 20.76
CA ILE A 259 -2.56 5.73 19.30
C ILE A 259 -3.80 5.16 18.61
N LYS A 260 -4.39 5.93 17.71
CA LYS A 260 -5.62 5.57 17.00
C LYS A 260 -5.50 5.84 15.50
N ALA A 261 -6.24 5.09 14.69
CA ALA A 261 -6.50 5.44 13.30
C ALA A 261 -7.88 6.10 13.17
N ILE A 262 -7.99 7.16 12.36
CA ILE A 262 -9.19 7.98 12.24
C ILE A 262 -9.71 7.88 10.81
N LEU A 263 -10.86 7.23 10.64
CA LEU A 263 -11.52 7.05 9.36
C LEU A 263 -12.16 8.36 8.85
N PRO A 264 -12.41 8.48 7.54
CA PRO A 264 -13.01 9.70 6.97
C PRO A 264 -14.38 10.08 7.54
N ASP A 265 -15.16 9.10 7.98
CA ASP A 265 -16.46 9.29 8.64
C ASP A 265 -16.35 9.70 10.12
N GLY A 266 -15.12 9.83 10.65
CA GLY A 266 -14.83 10.13 12.04
C GLY A 266 -14.77 8.89 12.95
N SER A 267 -15.03 7.69 12.44
CA SER A 267 -14.90 6.44 13.19
C SER A 267 -13.44 6.23 13.62
N ILE A 268 -13.24 5.71 14.83
CA ILE A 268 -11.93 5.55 15.45
C ILE A 268 -11.61 4.07 15.58
N LEU A 269 -10.42 3.69 15.12
CA LEU A 269 -9.86 2.34 15.26
C LEU A 269 -8.72 2.33 16.26
N ASP A 270 -8.64 1.25 17.02
CA ASP A 270 -7.53 1.02 17.94
C ASP A 270 -6.28 0.58 17.19
N VAL A 271 -5.13 1.16 17.53
CA VAL A 271 -3.82 0.67 17.05
C VAL A 271 -3.19 -0.22 18.11
N LYS A 272 -2.90 -1.46 17.74
CA LYS A 272 -2.40 -2.49 18.66
C LYS A 272 -1.32 -3.34 18.00
N ALA A 273 -0.53 -4.03 18.84
CA ALA A 273 0.27 -5.17 18.41
C ALA A 273 -0.59 -6.43 18.42
N VAL A 274 -0.68 -7.15 17.30
CA VAL A 274 -1.66 -8.24 17.10
C VAL A 274 -1.03 -9.61 16.86
N ALA A 275 0.26 -9.65 16.54
CA ALA A 275 1.00 -10.88 16.30
C ALA A 275 2.48 -10.63 16.58
N ARG A 276 3.23 -11.70 16.84
CA ARG A 276 4.68 -11.66 17.08
C ARG A 276 5.36 -12.73 16.24
N ASP A 277 6.43 -12.33 15.57
CA ASP A 277 7.35 -13.20 14.86
C ASP A 277 8.79 -12.87 15.32
N GLY A 278 9.35 -13.74 16.16
CA GLY A 278 10.61 -13.49 16.85
C GLY A 278 10.62 -12.16 17.61
N ALA A 279 11.50 -11.23 17.19
CA ALA A 279 11.65 -9.90 17.76
C ALA A 279 10.68 -8.85 17.17
N ILE A 280 9.88 -9.22 16.17
CA ILE A 280 9.00 -8.29 15.46
C ILE A 280 7.55 -8.49 15.90
N LEU A 281 6.89 -7.40 16.28
CA LEU A 281 5.46 -7.37 16.57
C LEU A 281 4.73 -6.64 15.45
N HIS A 282 3.67 -7.27 14.93
CA HIS A 282 2.85 -6.71 13.87
C HIS A 282 1.89 -5.68 14.45
N ILE A 283 1.97 -4.45 13.94
CA ILE A 283 1.15 -3.33 14.39
C ILE A 283 0.05 -3.11 13.36
N LYS A 284 -1.19 -3.10 13.83
CA LYS A 284 -2.38 -2.97 12.99
C LYS A 284 -3.37 -2.00 13.63
N ALA A 285 -4.15 -1.31 12.79
CA ALA A 285 -5.38 -0.68 13.23
C ALA A 285 -6.52 -1.71 13.14
N ILE A 286 -7.34 -1.81 14.19
CA ILE A 286 -8.34 -2.87 14.36
C ILE A 286 -9.75 -2.30 14.25
N GLY A 287 -10.51 -2.78 13.27
CA GLY A 287 -11.94 -2.57 13.09
C GLY A 287 -12.77 -3.27 14.16
N LYS A 288 -13.97 -2.75 14.45
CA LYS A 288 -14.91 -3.38 15.38
C LYS A 288 -15.35 -4.79 14.95
N ASP A 289 -15.31 -5.05 13.65
CA ASP A 289 -15.56 -6.32 12.98
C ASP A 289 -14.36 -7.28 12.97
N GLY A 290 -13.23 -6.87 13.58
CA GLY A 290 -11.99 -7.64 13.58
C GLY A 290 -11.10 -7.39 12.35
N THR A 291 -11.51 -6.53 11.41
CA THR A 291 -10.68 -6.15 10.25
C THR A 291 -9.36 -5.55 10.73
N GLN A 292 -8.24 -5.99 10.16
CA GLN A 292 -6.89 -5.50 10.53
C GLN A 292 -6.23 -4.76 9.38
N LEU A 293 -5.95 -3.47 9.59
CA LEU A 293 -5.33 -2.61 8.60
C LEU A 293 -3.85 -2.45 8.87
N GLY A 294 -3.02 -2.66 7.83
CA GLY A 294 -1.57 -2.45 7.91
C GLY A 294 -1.21 -1.00 8.20
N ILE A 295 -0.21 -0.75 9.04
CA ILE A 295 0.31 0.60 9.32
C ILE A 295 1.66 0.78 8.65
N LYS A 296 1.82 1.90 7.94
CA LYS A 296 3.03 2.28 7.23
C LYS A 296 3.52 3.67 7.61
N ALA A 297 4.83 3.84 7.57
CA ALA A 297 5.45 5.15 7.41
C ALA A 297 5.55 5.45 5.91
N ILE A 298 5.28 6.70 5.52
CA ILE A 298 5.15 7.13 4.14
C ILE A 298 5.92 8.44 3.93
N ALA A 299 6.88 8.40 3.01
CA ALA A 299 7.64 9.56 2.59
C ALA A 299 6.83 10.48 1.66
N PRO A 300 7.14 11.78 1.60
CA PRO A 300 6.67 12.68 0.55
C PRO A 300 6.91 12.15 -0.88
N ASN A 301 8.05 11.50 -1.13
CA ASN A 301 8.34 10.88 -2.44
C ASN A 301 7.50 9.61 -2.73
N GLY A 302 6.69 9.19 -1.76
CA GLY A 302 5.82 8.03 -1.79
C GLY A 302 6.48 6.73 -1.38
N SER A 303 7.72 6.68 -0.92
CA SER A 303 8.32 5.45 -0.35
C SER A 303 7.58 5.02 0.91
N LEU A 304 7.48 3.70 1.16
CA LEU A 304 6.78 3.17 2.33
C LEU A 304 7.63 2.18 3.12
N ARG A 305 7.47 2.23 4.44
CA ARG A 305 8.10 1.35 5.43
C ARG A 305 7.03 0.74 6.33
N ASP A 306 7.25 -0.48 6.76
CA ASP A 306 6.43 -1.17 7.74
C ASP A 306 6.58 -0.50 9.10
N VAL A 307 5.47 -0.25 9.80
CA VAL A 307 5.52 0.12 11.22
C VAL A 307 5.34 -1.14 12.06
N LYS A 308 6.34 -1.46 12.87
CA LYS A 308 6.36 -2.65 13.74
C LYS A 308 6.79 -2.29 15.16
N GLY A 309 6.42 -3.15 16.10
CA GLY A 309 7.13 -3.21 17.38
C GLY A 309 8.42 -4.01 17.19
N VAL A 310 9.55 -3.47 17.62
CA VAL A 310 10.84 -4.17 17.60
C VAL A 310 11.27 -4.38 19.05
N ALA A 311 11.23 -5.62 19.48
CA ALA A 311 11.82 -6.09 20.73
C ALA A 311 13.34 -6.10 20.56
N ILE A 312 14.05 -5.49 21.49
CA ILE A 312 15.51 -5.37 21.44
C ILE A 312 16.00 -5.86 22.79
N GLU A 313 16.67 -7.01 22.78
CA GLU A 313 17.19 -7.63 24.00
C GLU A 313 18.04 -6.63 24.80
N GLY A 314 17.72 -6.50 26.09
CA GLY A 314 18.41 -5.58 27.00
C GLY A 314 17.97 -4.12 26.94
N SER A 315 17.07 -3.72 26.03
CA SER A 315 16.49 -2.35 26.01
C SER A 315 15.03 -2.29 26.48
N GLU A 316 14.47 -3.43 26.87
CA GLU A 316 13.12 -3.58 27.44
C GLU A 316 13.14 -3.18 28.93
N GLY A 317 13.21 -1.87 29.16
CA GLY A 317 13.27 -1.25 30.49
C GLY A 317 12.03 -0.41 30.82
N LEU A 318 12.23 0.64 31.62
CA LEU A 318 11.20 1.64 31.92
C LEU A 318 11.41 2.88 31.04
N VAL A 319 10.31 3.42 30.51
CA VAL A 319 10.25 4.76 29.91
C VAL A 319 9.30 5.59 30.74
N GLU A 320 9.77 6.67 31.37
CA GLU A 320 8.97 7.48 32.31
C GLU A 320 8.27 6.58 33.37
N GLY A 321 8.99 5.59 33.90
CA GLY A 321 8.46 4.63 34.88
C GLY A 321 7.51 3.57 34.31
N THR A 322 7.20 3.60 33.01
CA THR A 322 6.33 2.63 32.36
C THR A 322 7.13 1.48 31.75
N PRO A 323 6.85 0.21 32.08
CA PRO A 323 7.51 -0.93 31.46
C PRO A 323 7.11 -1.06 29.98
N ILE A 324 8.08 -1.41 29.15
CA ILE A 324 7.89 -1.58 27.70
C ILE A 324 8.30 -2.98 27.26
N GLU A 325 7.63 -3.50 26.24
CA GLU A 325 7.99 -4.76 25.59
C GLU A 325 8.69 -4.55 24.25
N ALA A 326 8.36 -3.47 23.53
CA ALA A 326 9.00 -3.20 22.25
C ALA A 326 8.97 -1.72 21.88
N HIS A 327 9.91 -1.34 21.02
CA HIS A 327 10.01 -0.01 20.45
C HIS A 327 9.18 0.06 19.18
N LEU A 328 8.31 1.07 19.02
CA LEU A 328 7.65 1.27 17.73
C LEU A 328 8.64 1.87 16.74
N LYS A 329 8.87 1.18 15.63
CA LYS A 329 9.85 1.55 14.60
C LYS A 329 9.21 1.46 13.22
N ALA A 330 9.74 2.24 12.28
CA ALA A 330 9.48 2.03 10.86
C ALA A 330 10.72 1.42 10.20
N LEU A 331 10.53 0.38 9.38
CA LEU A 331 11.61 -0.40 8.76
C LEU A 331 11.18 -0.88 7.36
N PRO A 332 12.11 -1.30 6.48
CA PRO A 332 11.76 -1.89 5.21
C PRO A 332 10.70 -2.97 5.34
N GLN A 333 9.80 -3.03 4.36
CA GLN A 333 8.82 -4.10 4.31
C GLN A 333 9.55 -5.44 4.26
N LEU A 334 9.27 -6.29 5.25
CA LEU A 334 9.79 -7.65 5.26
C LEU A 334 9.03 -8.47 4.20
N PRO A 335 9.71 -9.36 3.46
CA PRO A 335 9.09 -10.23 2.47
C PRO A 335 7.94 -11.06 3.03
#